data_AF-A0A8T0CWN3-F1
#
_entry.id   AF-A0A8T0CWN3-F1
#
_cell.length_a   1.000
_cell.length_b   1.000
_cell.length_c   1.000
_cell.angle_alpha   90.00
_cell.angle_beta   90.00
_cell.angle_gamma   90.00
#
_symmetry.space_group_name_H-M   'P 1'
#
loop_
_entity.id
_entity.type
_entity.pdbx_description
1 polymer ?
#
loop_
_entity_poly.entity_id
_entity_poly.type
_entity_poly.pdbx_seq_one_letter_code
_entity_poly.pdbx_strand_id
1 'polypeptide(L)'
;MSTYGKKLSSILALDFSCWLSSKNLKEISFLVEKLAMDPTLTINQLLKLESIEEIPKAHKIFLQAEGIAEQANKFFGDIQAMKDKLSSMRGEFSELKKGAAEVRSQVDSKSLFVQEIDEQIAQLQSRQAELARDLESKKEVKLQMVAEKKIMEKSILAVIQEIHKAIAEIPKWEMNKKNPKKRMDEILARYVPFNGFSFKEPGASCAPSAVVASSATQVPGHSKE
;
A
#
# COMPACT_ATOMS: atom_id res chain seq x y z
N MET A 1 100.80 45.64 -1.80
CA MET A 1 99.41 45.23 -2.08
C MET A 1 98.72 46.33 -2.85
N SER A 2 98.09 45.99 -3.98
CA SER A 2 97.24 46.90 -4.74
C SER A 2 96.10 47.45 -3.86
N THR A 3 95.55 48.61 -4.23
CA THR A 3 94.40 49.24 -3.55
C THR A 3 93.20 48.30 -3.49
N TYR A 4 92.99 47.50 -4.53
CA TYR A 4 91.96 46.45 -4.59
C TYR A 4 92.19 45.34 -3.56
N GLY A 5 93.44 44.88 -3.39
CA GLY A 5 93.78 43.82 -2.43
C GLY A 5 93.55 44.23 -0.96
N LYS A 6 93.85 45.48 -0.61
CA LYS A 6 93.56 46.03 0.73
C LYS A 6 92.05 46.10 0.99
N LYS A 7 91.28 46.47 -0.02
CA LYS A 7 89.82 46.59 0.07
C LYS A 7 89.15 45.22 0.18
N LEU A 8 89.60 44.23 -0.60
CA LEU A 8 89.12 42.85 -0.50
C LEU A 8 89.44 42.26 0.89
N SER A 9 90.65 42.49 1.39
CA SER A 9 91.04 42.04 2.74
C SER A 9 90.18 42.67 3.84
N SER A 10 89.77 43.93 3.68
CA SER A 10 88.86 44.61 4.62
C SER A 10 87.48 43.97 4.64
N ILE A 11 86.93 43.61 3.47
CA ILE A 11 85.64 42.92 3.39
C ILE A 11 85.74 41.52 4.00
N LEU A 12 86.82 40.79 3.72
CA LEU A 12 87.06 39.45 4.27
C LEU A 12 87.45 39.45 5.76
N ALA A 13 87.72 40.60 6.36
CA ALA A 13 87.90 40.74 7.81
C ALA A 13 86.56 40.89 8.55
N LEU A 14 85.47 41.14 7.83
CA LEU A 14 84.12 41.17 8.39
C LEU A 14 83.63 39.76 8.71
N ASP A 15 82.57 39.66 9.52
CA ASP A 15 81.89 38.40 9.77
C ASP A 15 81.25 37.83 8.49
N PHE A 16 81.13 36.50 8.45
CA PHE A 16 80.58 35.79 7.30
C PHE A 16 79.19 36.30 6.89
N SER A 17 78.32 36.62 7.86
CA SER A 17 77.00 37.20 7.60
C SER A 17 77.05 38.55 6.84
N CYS A 18 78.11 39.34 7.05
CA CYS A 18 78.32 40.59 6.32
C CYS A 18 78.76 40.33 4.87
N TRP A 19 79.53 39.27 4.61
CA TRP A 19 79.96 38.92 3.24
C TRP A 19 78.75 38.60 2.37
N LEU A 20 77.75 37.94 2.94
CA LEU A 20 76.52 37.52 2.26
C LEU A 20 75.56 38.69 1.95
N SER A 21 75.87 39.92 2.38
CA SER A 21 75.07 41.08 1.98
C SER A 21 75.19 41.34 0.48
N SER A 22 74.09 41.68 -0.17
CA SER A 22 74.05 41.93 -1.62
C SER A 22 75.02 43.02 -2.08
N LYS A 23 75.34 43.97 -1.19
CA LYS A 23 76.38 45.00 -1.41
C LYS A 23 77.77 44.39 -1.43
N ASN A 24 78.14 43.61 -0.41
CA ASN A 24 79.48 43.05 -0.30
C ASN A 24 79.73 41.94 -1.32
N LEU A 25 78.72 41.14 -1.71
CA LEU A 25 78.88 40.14 -2.77
C LEU A 25 79.19 40.76 -4.13
N LYS A 26 78.50 41.85 -4.50
CA LYS A 26 78.79 42.60 -5.73
C LYS A 26 80.20 43.20 -5.68
N GLU A 27 80.58 43.71 -4.52
CA GLU A 27 81.89 44.32 -4.31
C GLU A 27 83.02 43.27 -4.33
N ILE A 28 82.80 42.07 -3.76
CA ILE A 28 83.73 40.93 -3.84
C ILE A 28 83.89 40.47 -5.29
N SER A 29 82.80 40.25 -6.04
CA SER A 29 82.89 39.87 -7.47
C SER A 29 83.69 40.89 -8.30
N PHE A 30 83.43 42.19 -8.10
CA PHE A 30 84.16 43.26 -8.78
C PHE A 30 85.65 43.29 -8.40
N LEU A 31 85.98 43.13 -7.12
CA LEU A 31 87.36 43.15 -6.63
C LEU A 31 88.14 41.94 -7.12
N VAL A 32 87.54 40.75 -7.14
CA VAL A 32 88.14 39.52 -7.68
C VAL A 32 88.45 39.68 -9.16
N GLU A 33 87.50 40.19 -9.96
CA GLU A 33 87.71 40.43 -11.40
C GLU A 33 88.88 41.41 -11.66
N LYS A 34 88.98 42.48 -10.87
CA LYS A 34 90.07 43.47 -10.99
C LYS A 34 91.42 42.93 -10.53
N LEU A 35 91.45 42.10 -9.49
CA LEU A 35 92.66 41.48 -8.99
C LEU A 35 93.16 40.37 -9.93
N ALA A 36 92.27 39.61 -10.57
CA ALA A 36 92.65 38.55 -11.51
C ALA A 36 93.45 39.05 -12.73
N MET A 37 93.36 40.34 -13.05
CA MET A 37 94.09 40.98 -14.15
C MET A 37 95.48 41.51 -13.74
N ASP A 38 95.87 41.39 -12.46
CA ASP A 38 97.15 41.89 -11.95
C ASP A 38 98.28 40.87 -12.21
N PRO A 39 99.27 41.17 -13.08
CA PRO A 39 100.35 40.25 -13.43
C PRO A 39 101.36 40.03 -12.30
N THR A 40 101.25 40.77 -11.19
CA THR A 40 102.18 40.70 -10.05
C THR A 40 101.77 39.69 -8.98
N LEU A 41 100.62 39.03 -9.15
CA LEU A 41 100.10 38.03 -8.21
C LEU A 41 100.92 36.74 -8.23
N THR A 42 101.25 36.25 -7.04
CA THR A 42 101.86 34.93 -6.87
C THR A 42 100.82 33.82 -7.06
N ILE A 43 101.28 32.61 -7.42
CA ILE A 43 100.42 31.42 -7.61
C ILE A 43 99.51 31.17 -6.39
N ASN A 44 100.05 31.30 -5.17
CA ASN A 44 99.28 31.11 -3.93
C ASN A 44 98.18 32.18 -3.75
N GLN A 45 98.46 33.43 -4.13
CA GLN A 45 97.45 34.49 -4.07
C GLN A 45 96.37 34.30 -5.13
N LEU A 46 96.71 33.77 -6.30
CA LEU A 46 95.76 33.44 -7.36
C LEU A 46 94.77 32.35 -6.89
N LEU A 47 95.27 31.27 -6.28
CA LEU A 47 94.45 30.18 -5.73
C LEU A 47 93.49 30.65 -4.62
N LYS A 48 93.95 31.59 -3.78
CA LYS A 48 93.08 32.22 -2.76
C LYS A 48 92.01 33.09 -3.38
N LEU A 49 92.34 33.83 -4.45
CA LEU A 49 91.41 34.68 -5.18
C LEU A 49 90.31 33.84 -5.86
N GLU A 50 90.69 32.70 -6.45
CA GLU A 50 89.78 31.71 -7.01
C GLU A 50 88.79 31.19 -5.96
N SER A 51 89.28 30.89 -4.75
CA SER A 51 88.40 30.48 -3.63
C SER A 51 87.41 31.58 -3.21
N ILE A 52 87.81 32.86 -3.31
CA ILE A 52 86.95 34.00 -2.98
C ILE A 52 85.92 34.25 -4.09
N GLU A 53 86.25 33.96 -5.34
CA GLU A 53 85.32 34.01 -6.48
C GLU A 53 84.13 33.07 -6.31
N GLU A 54 84.33 31.94 -5.62
CA GLU A 54 83.27 30.96 -5.36
C GLU A 54 82.25 31.45 -4.33
N ILE A 55 82.58 32.44 -3.49
CA ILE A 55 81.67 32.92 -2.43
C ILE A 55 80.35 33.48 -3.01
N PRO A 56 80.37 34.43 -3.98
CA PRO A 56 79.13 34.90 -4.62
C PRO A 56 78.38 33.82 -5.41
N LYS A 57 79.08 32.87 -6.04
CA LYS A 57 78.47 31.77 -6.79
C LYS A 57 77.72 30.82 -5.84
N ALA A 58 78.38 30.41 -4.76
CA ALA A 58 77.82 29.55 -3.71
C ALA A 58 76.61 30.22 -3.02
N HIS A 59 76.68 31.52 -2.74
CA HIS A 59 75.56 32.23 -2.12
C HIS A 59 74.31 32.26 -3.01
N LYS A 60 74.48 32.46 -4.32
CA LYS A 60 73.35 32.41 -5.28
C LYS A 60 72.69 31.02 -5.30
N ILE A 61 73.50 29.96 -5.30
CA ILE A 61 73.01 28.57 -5.25
C ILE A 61 72.29 28.31 -3.93
N PHE A 62 72.85 28.78 -2.81
CA PHE A 62 72.25 28.65 -1.48
C PHE A 62 70.85 29.28 -1.42
N LEU A 63 70.69 30.53 -1.86
CA LEU A 63 69.38 31.20 -1.88
C LEU A 63 68.37 30.48 -2.79
N GLN A 64 68.83 29.95 -3.92
CA GLN A 64 67.97 29.15 -4.79
C GLN A 64 67.52 27.86 -4.10
N ALA A 65 68.43 27.16 -3.42
CA ALA A 65 68.12 25.95 -2.67
C ALA A 65 67.15 26.21 -1.50
N GLU A 66 67.33 27.32 -0.78
CA GLU A 66 66.44 27.76 0.29
C GLU A 66 65.03 28.03 -0.25
N GLY A 67 64.91 28.79 -1.34
CA GLY A 67 63.61 29.06 -1.97
C GLY A 67 62.91 27.79 -2.48
N ILE A 68 63.67 26.83 -3.03
CA ILE A 68 63.13 25.52 -3.42
C ILE A 68 62.65 24.74 -2.18
N ALA A 69 63.41 24.75 -1.07
CA ALA A 69 63.04 24.07 0.16
C ALA A 69 61.75 24.65 0.77
N GLU A 70 61.61 25.97 0.80
CA GLU A 70 60.38 26.64 1.24
C GLU A 70 59.18 26.26 0.37
N GLN A 71 59.35 26.26 -0.96
CA GLN A 71 58.29 25.87 -1.89
C GLN A 71 57.91 24.39 -1.72
N ALA A 72 58.88 23.50 -1.51
CA ALA A 72 58.65 22.09 -1.25
C ALA A 72 57.88 21.88 0.07
N ASN A 73 58.27 22.58 1.14
CA ASN A 73 57.56 22.52 2.41
C ASN A 73 56.11 22.98 2.29
N LYS A 74 55.86 24.08 1.55
CA LYS A 74 54.50 24.54 1.26
C LYS A 74 53.69 23.48 0.50
N PHE A 75 54.28 22.91 -0.55
CA PHE A 75 53.64 21.87 -1.36
C PHE A 75 53.27 20.63 -0.54
N PHE A 76 54.16 20.16 0.32
CA PHE A 76 53.86 19.03 1.21
C PHE A 76 52.78 19.36 2.23
N GLY A 77 52.76 20.59 2.76
CA GLY A 77 51.69 21.08 3.62
C GLY A 77 50.33 21.06 2.91
N ASP A 78 50.27 21.57 1.68
CA ASP A 78 49.05 21.60 0.87
C ASP A 78 48.55 20.17 0.55
N ILE A 79 49.45 19.23 0.24
CA ILE A 79 49.10 17.80 0.04
C ILE A 79 48.52 17.20 1.32
N GLN A 80 49.15 17.45 2.46
CA GLN A 80 48.71 16.88 3.72
C GLN A 80 47.30 17.40 4.08
N ALA A 81 47.06 18.70 3.93
CA ALA A 81 45.73 19.28 4.12
C ALA A 81 44.68 18.69 3.16
N MET A 82 45.04 18.44 1.90
CA MET A 82 44.15 17.80 0.93
C MET A 82 43.82 16.34 1.29
N LYS A 83 44.80 15.59 1.80
CA LYS A 83 44.63 14.22 2.29
C LYS A 83 43.70 14.16 3.50
N ASP A 84 43.83 15.11 4.42
CA ASP A 84 42.98 15.20 5.61
C ASP A 84 41.53 15.54 5.21
N LYS A 85 41.36 16.49 4.29
CA LYS A 85 40.04 16.82 3.71
C LYS A 85 39.40 15.63 3.00
N LEU A 86 40.16 14.89 2.19
CA LEU A 86 39.68 13.68 1.51
C LEU A 86 39.24 12.61 2.52
N SER A 87 39.95 12.47 3.63
CA SER A 87 39.60 11.52 4.69
C SER A 87 38.30 11.92 5.39
N SER A 88 38.09 13.21 5.69
CA SER A 88 36.82 13.74 6.20
C SER A 88 35.66 13.43 5.25
N MET A 89 35.81 13.79 3.97
CA MET A 89 34.79 13.56 2.95
C MET A 89 34.45 12.08 2.79
N ARG A 90 35.43 11.18 2.89
CA ARG A 90 35.19 9.73 2.85
C ARG A 90 34.36 9.26 4.05
N GLY A 91 34.62 9.81 5.24
CA GLY A 91 33.82 9.54 6.44
C GLY A 91 32.36 10.00 6.26
N GLU A 92 32.17 11.24 5.84
CA GLU A 92 30.85 11.83 5.56
C GLU A 92 30.08 11.02 4.51
N PHE A 93 30.74 10.61 3.42
CA PHE A 93 30.14 9.78 2.39
C PHE A 93 29.70 8.40 2.92
N SER A 94 30.50 7.78 3.78
CA SER A 94 30.16 6.50 4.41
C SER A 94 28.91 6.63 5.27
N GLU A 95 28.81 7.68 6.09
CA GLU A 95 27.64 7.92 6.93
C GLU A 95 26.39 8.25 6.09
N LEU A 96 26.53 9.05 5.04
CA LEU A 96 25.44 9.32 4.09
C LEU A 96 24.94 8.01 3.44
N LYS A 97 25.85 7.13 3.04
CA LYS A 97 25.52 5.83 2.44
C LYS A 97 24.75 4.93 3.43
N LYS A 98 25.14 4.90 4.70
CA LYS A 98 24.41 4.16 5.75
C LYS A 98 23.01 4.74 5.96
N GLY A 99 22.89 6.06 6.10
CA GLY A 99 21.61 6.73 6.25
C GLY A 99 20.66 6.48 5.07
N ALA A 100 21.19 6.50 3.84
CA ALA A 100 20.39 6.19 2.65
C ALA A 100 19.88 4.74 2.64
N ALA A 101 20.69 3.78 3.09
CA ALA A 101 20.27 2.38 3.19
C ALA A 101 19.18 2.19 4.27
N GLU A 102 19.30 2.87 5.40
CA GLU A 102 18.29 2.84 6.46
C GLU A 102 16.96 3.43 5.99
N VAL A 103 16.98 4.63 5.37
CA VAL A 103 15.78 5.26 4.83
C VAL A 103 15.11 4.36 3.79
N ARG A 104 15.89 3.73 2.91
CA ARG A 104 15.36 2.79 1.92
C ARG A 104 14.63 1.61 2.59
N SER A 105 15.25 1.00 3.60
CA SER A 105 14.63 -0.09 4.37
C SER A 105 13.31 0.34 5.02
N GLN A 106 13.28 1.55 5.59
CA GLN A 106 12.05 2.10 6.18
C GLN A 106 10.96 2.37 5.13
N VAL A 107 11.34 2.87 3.94
CA VAL A 107 10.40 3.08 2.82
C VAL A 107 9.82 1.74 2.36
N ASP A 108 10.67 0.73 2.14
CA ASP A 108 10.25 -0.60 1.70
C ASP A 108 9.28 -1.23 2.72
N SER A 109 9.61 -1.15 4.02
CA SER A 109 8.74 -1.63 5.09
C SER A 109 7.40 -0.90 5.13
N LYS A 110 7.39 0.43 5.06
CA LYS A 110 6.15 1.22 5.06
C LYS A 110 5.30 0.98 3.81
N SER A 111 5.93 0.73 2.67
CA SER A 111 5.23 0.38 1.44
C SER A 111 4.45 -0.93 1.59
N LEU A 112 5.02 -1.94 2.24
CA LEU A 112 4.33 -3.20 2.53
C LEU A 112 3.12 -2.98 3.45
N PHE A 113 3.26 -2.12 4.47
CA PHE A 113 2.12 -1.78 5.34
C PHE A 113 0.99 -1.06 4.59
N VAL A 114 1.32 -0.17 3.65
CA VAL A 114 0.32 0.49 2.81
C VAL A 114 -0.42 -0.54 1.96
N GLN A 115 0.30 -1.48 1.34
CA GLN A 115 -0.31 -2.54 0.54
C GLN A 115 -1.27 -3.41 1.36
N GLU A 116 -0.87 -3.80 2.59
CA GLU A 116 -1.73 -4.55 3.51
C GLU A 116 -3.02 -3.77 3.86
N ILE A 117 -2.91 -2.47 4.09
CA ILE A 117 -4.08 -1.61 4.33
C ILE A 117 -5.00 -1.59 3.11
N ASP A 118 -4.45 -1.47 1.89
CA ASP A 118 -5.25 -1.48 0.66
C ASP A 118 -5.98 -2.82 0.46
N GLU A 119 -5.33 -3.95 0.78
CA GLU A 119 -5.96 -5.28 0.76
C GLU A 119 -7.11 -5.39 1.77
N GLN A 120 -6.93 -4.88 2.98
CA GLN A 120 -8.00 -4.85 3.99
C GLN A 120 -9.17 -3.94 3.57
N ILE A 121 -8.89 -2.79 2.95
CA ILE A 121 -9.92 -1.90 2.40
C ILE A 121 -10.74 -2.62 1.33
N ALA A 122 -10.09 -3.34 0.42
CA ALA A 122 -10.77 -4.09 -0.64
C ALA A 122 -11.69 -5.19 -0.05
N GLN A 123 -11.23 -5.90 0.97
CA GLN A 123 -12.05 -6.90 1.67
C GLN A 123 -13.28 -6.28 2.34
N LEU A 124 -13.12 -5.14 3.02
CA LEU A 124 -14.21 -4.43 3.67
C LEU A 124 -15.26 -3.93 2.65
N GLN A 125 -14.80 -3.39 1.51
CA GLN A 125 -15.69 -2.96 0.43
C GLN A 125 -16.49 -4.13 -0.16
N SER A 126 -15.85 -5.29 -0.39
CA SER A 126 -16.52 -6.51 -0.83
C SER A 126 -17.62 -6.93 0.15
N ARG A 127 -17.29 -6.99 1.45
CA ARG A 127 -18.25 -7.34 2.50
C ARG A 127 -19.41 -6.34 2.59
N GLN A 128 -19.14 -5.05 2.42
CA GLN A 128 -20.18 -4.02 2.39
C GLN A 128 -21.16 -4.24 1.23
N ALA A 129 -20.66 -4.58 0.04
CA ALA A 129 -21.50 -4.87 -1.12
C ALA A 129 -22.34 -6.15 -0.94
N GLU A 130 -21.80 -7.18 -0.29
CA GLU A 130 -22.54 -8.38 0.08
C GLU A 130 -23.69 -8.08 1.05
N LEU A 131 -23.39 -7.36 2.14
CA LEU A 131 -24.40 -6.99 3.14
C LEU A 131 -25.50 -6.09 2.55
N ALA A 132 -25.14 -5.18 1.64
CA ALA A 132 -26.12 -4.35 0.94
C ALA A 132 -27.09 -5.18 0.09
N ARG A 133 -26.58 -6.20 -0.63
CA ARG A 133 -27.41 -7.13 -1.42
C ARG A 133 -28.33 -7.98 -0.54
N ASP A 134 -27.80 -8.54 0.55
CA ASP A 134 -28.59 -9.35 1.49
C ASP A 134 -29.71 -8.51 2.14
N LEU A 135 -29.40 -7.27 2.53
CA LEU A 135 -30.39 -6.35 3.09
C LEU A 135 -31.53 -6.09 2.09
N GLU A 136 -31.21 -5.83 0.82
CA GLU A 136 -32.22 -5.54 -0.19
C GLU A 136 -33.09 -6.76 -0.48
N SER A 137 -32.49 -7.95 -0.59
CA SER A 137 -33.24 -9.21 -0.71
C SER A 137 -34.19 -9.43 0.47
N LYS A 138 -33.73 -9.19 1.71
CA LYS A 138 -34.56 -9.31 2.91
C LYS A 138 -35.70 -8.30 2.96
N LYS A 139 -35.51 -7.08 2.45
CA LYS A 139 -36.61 -6.10 2.32
C LYS A 139 -37.68 -6.62 1.37
N GLU A 140 -37.29 -7.18 0.23
CA GLU A 140 -38.24 -7.72 -0.75
C GLU A 140 -39.04 -8.88 -0.16
N VAL A 141 -38.36 -9.85 0.46
CA VAL A 141 -39.03 -10.96 1.16
C VAL A 141 -39.99 -10.45 2.23
N LYS A 142 -39.58 -9.44 3.01
CA LYS A 142 -40.45 -8.81 4.01
C LYS A 142 -41.70 -8.21 3.38
N LEU A 143 -41.58 -7.49 2.26
CA LEU A 143 -42.72 -6.91 1.54
C LEU A 143 -43.67 -8.00 1.03
N GLN A 144 -43.12 -9.08 0.46
CA GLN A 144 -43.91 -10.23 0.01
C GLN A 144 -44.68 -10.87 1.17
N MET A 145 -44.02 -11.15 2.31
CA MET A 145 -44.68 -11.73 3.49
C MET A 145 -45.82 -10.83 4.02
N VAL A 146 -45.63 -9.50 4.00
CA VAL A 146 -46.69 -8.56 4.39
C VAL A 146 -47.89 -8.65 3.44
N ALA A 147 -47.65 -8.78 2.13
CA ALA A 147 -48.72 -8.95 1.14
C ALA A 147 -49.47 -10.29 1.33
N GLU A 148 -48.74 -11.38 1.50
CA GLU A 148 -49.30 -12.72 1.74
C GLU A 148 -50.14 -12.76 3.02
N LYS A 149 -49.64 -12.18 4.12
CA LYS A 149 -50.39 -12.04 5.36
C LYS A 149 -51.73 -11.32 5.14
N LYS A 150 -51.74 -10.21 4.38
CA LYS A 150 -52.96 -9.44 4.09
C LYS A 150 -53.97 -10.23 3.26
N ILE A 151 -53.50 -11.07 2.33
CA ILE A 151 -54.37 -12.00 1.58
C ILE A 151 -54.97 -13.02 2.53
N MET A 152 -54.15 -13.64 3.39
CA MET A 152 -54.59 -14.64 4.35
C MET A 152 -55.62 -14.08 5.33
N GLU A 153 -55.41 -12.88 5.87
CA GLU A 153 -56.38 -12.20 6.74
C GLU A 153 -57.75 -12.01 6.06
N LYS A 154 -57.76 -11.63 4.78
CA LYS A 154 -59.00 -11.51 3.99
C LYS A 154 -59.68 -12.86 3.80
N SER A 155 -58.91 -13.91 3.48
CA SER A 155 -59.45 -15.26 3.33
C SER A 155 -60.05 -15.80 4.63
N ILE A 156 -59.38 -15.59 5.77
CA ILE A 156 -59.91 -15.95 7.10
C ILE A 156 -61.24 -15.25 7.34
N LEU A 157 -61.33 -13.94 7.06
CA LEU A 157 -62.57 -13.19 7.24
C LEU A 157 -63.71 -13.71 6.36
N ALA A 158 -63.41 -14.07 5.11
CA ALA A 158 -64.40 -14.67 4.21
C ALA A 158 -64.94 -16.00 4.75
N VAL A 159 -64.06 -16.89 5.22
CA VAL A 159 -64.46 -18.17 5.83
C VAL A 159 -65.31 -17.94 7.09
N ILE A 160 -64.95 -16.97 7.94
CA ILE A 160 -65.77 -16.61 9.12
C ILE A 160 -67.18 -16.17 8.69
N GLN A 161 -67.29 -15.35 7.65
CA GLN A 161 -68.60 -14.92 7.13
C GLN A 161 -69.43 -16.09 6.59
N GLU A 162 -68.81 -17.02 5.86
CA GLU A 162 -69.46 -18.23 5.38
C GLU A 162 -69.94 -19.13 6.53
N ILE A 163 -69.12 -19.30 7.57
CA ILE A 163 -69.50 -20.05 8.78
C ILE A 163 -70.71 -19.38 9.44
N HIS A 164 -70.69 -18.07 9.66
CA HIS A 164 -71.82 -17.35 10.25
C HIS A 164 -73.11 -17.50 9.42
N LYS A 165 -73.00 -17.43 8.09
CA LYS A 165 -74.13 -17.66 7.19
C LYS A 165 -74.67 -19.09 7.33
N ALA A 166 -73.79 -20.10 7.33
CA ALA A 166 -74.19 -21.49 7.52
C ALA A 166 -74.85 -21.72 8.89
N ILE A 167 -74.31 -21.12 9.96
CA ILE A 167 -74.91 -21.16 11.29
C ILE A 167 -76.33 -20.57 11.28
N ALA A 168 -76.55 -19.44 10.59
CA ALA A 168 -77.88 -18.82 10.49
C ALA A 168 -78.89 -19.70 9.74
N GLU A 169 -78.45 -20.61 8.87
CA GLU A 169 -79.33 -21.55 8.17
C GLU A 169 -79.68 -22.80 9.00
N ILE A 170 -78.95 -23.10 10.09
CA ILE A 170 -79.17 -24.30 10.92
C ILE A 170 -80.65 -24.46 11.34
N PRO A 171 -81.35 -23.44 11.89
CA PRO A 171 -82.74 -23.61 12.32
C PRO A 171 -83.69 -23.99 11.19
N LYS A 172 -83.46 -23.45 9.99
CA LYS A 172 -84.23 -23.79 8.79
C LYS A 172 -84.02 -25.24 8.40
N TRP A 173 -82.77 -25.71 8.40
CA TRP A 173 -82.44 -27.12 8.13
C TRP A 173 -83.00 -28.06 9.20
N GLU A 174 -83.01 -27.65 10.48
CA GLU A 174 -83.65 -28.42 11.55
C GLU A 174 -85.16 -28.56 11.36
N MET A 175 -85.86 -27.48 10.96
CA MET A 175 -87.29 -27.55 10.64
C MET A 175 -87.54 -28.45 9.43
N ASN A 176 -86.75 -28.28 8.36
CA ASN A 176 -86.81 -29.11 7.16
C ASN A 176 -86.55 -30.60 7.47
N LYS A 177 -85.77 -30.92 8.50
CA LYS A 177 -85.56 -32.29 8.97
C LYS A 177 -86.74 -32.83 9.79
N LYS A 178 -87.32 -32.01 10.69
CA LYS A 178 -88.43 -32.41 11.58
C LYS A 178 -89.75 -32.61 10.81
N ASN A 179 -90.04 -31.80 9.79
CA ASN A 179 -91.31 -31.83 9.07
C ASN A 179 -91.58 -33.16 8.31
N PRO A 180 -90.65 -33.69 7.48
CA PRO A 180 -90.81 -34.98 6.84
C PRO A 180 -90.93 -36.12 7.84
N LYS A 181 -90.19 -36.07 8.95
CA LYS A 181 -90.29 -37.09 10.01
C LYS A 181 -91.70 -37.12 10.61
N LYS A 182 -92.25 -35.97 10.99
CA LYS A 182 -93.64 -35.86 11.45
C LYS A 182 -94.64 -36.41 10.41
N ARG A 183 -94.47 -36.06 9.14
CA ARG A 183 -95.33 -36.58 8.05
C ARG A 183 -95.19 -38.10 7.89
N MET A 184 -94.00 -38.64 8.03
CA MET A 184 -93.76 -40.07 7.92
C MET A 184 -94.36 -40.82 9.11
N ASP A 185 -94.22 -40.30 10.33
CA ASP A 185 -94.87 -40.84 11.53
C ASP A 185 -96.41 -40.82 11.37
N GLU A 186 -96.98 -39.74 10.80
CA GLU A 186 -98.41 -39.63 10.51
C GLU A 186 -98.87 -40.65 9.45
N ILE A 187 -98.10 -40.81 8.36
CA ILE A 187 -98.39 -41.83 7.34
C ILE A 187 -98.33 -43.22 7.98
N LEU A 188 -97.24 -43.55 8.69
CA LEU A 188 -97.10 -44.85 9.36
C LEU A 188 -98.29 -45.11 10.29
N ALA A 189 -98.68 -44.12 11.10
CA ALA A 189 -99.86 -44.21 11.98
C ALA A 189 -101.17 -44.50 11.22
N ARG A 190 -101.39 -43.88 10.04
CA ARG A 190 -102.56 -44.16 9.18
C ARG A 190 -102.57 -45.59 8.64
N TYR A 191 -101.40 -46.20 8.45
CA TYR A 191 -101.27 -47.56 7.94
C TYR A 191 -101.19 -48.64 9.04
N VAL A 192 -101.11 -48.27 10.33
CA VAL A 192 -101.12 -49.22 11.47
C VAL A 192 -102.32 -50.19 11.45
N PRO A 193 -103.57 -49.77 11.13
CA PRO A 193 -104.71 -50.69 11.07
C PRO A 193 -104.62 -51.76 9.97
N PHE A 194 -103.71 -51.61 9.01
CA PHE A 194 -103.49 -52.57 7.92
C PHE A 194 -102.34 -53.55 8.22
N ASN A 195 -101.62 -53.40 9.34
CA ASN A 195 -100.64 -54.41 9.78
C ASN A 195 -101.40 -55.69 10.19
N GLY A 196 -101.22 -56.75 9.41
CA GLY A 196 -101.94 -58.02 9.57
C GLY A 196 -103.10 -58.22 8.58
N PHE A 197 -103.36 -57.27 7.68
CA PHE A 197 -104.31 -57.45 6.59
C PHE A 197 -103.69 -58.32 5.47
N SER A 198 -104.17 -59.55 5.31
CA SER A 198 -103.86 -60.40 4.16
C SER A 198 -105.10 -60.58 3.28
N PHE A 199 -104.99 -60.31 1.98
CA PHE A 199 -106.04 -60.60 1.02
C PHE A 199 -106.05 -62.09 0.65
N LYS A 200 -107.16 -62.78 0.91
CA LYS A 200 -107.52 -64.00 0.19
C LYS A 200 -108.14 -63.59 -1.15
N GLU A 201 -107.60 -64.09 -2.27
CA GLU A 201 -108.20 -63.98 -3.61
C GLU A 201 -109.46 -64.85 -3.75
N PRO A 202 -110.32 -64.57 -4.77
CA PRO A 202 -110.16 -65.33 -6.01
C PRO A 202 -110.31 -64.51 -7.32
N GLY A 203 -109.31 -64.65 -8.20
CA GLY A 203 -109.47 -65.02 -9.61
C GLY A 203 -110.01 -64.00 -10.64
N ALA A 204 -109.12 -63.45 -11.47
CA ALA A 204 -109.03 -63.75 -12.92
C ALA A 204 -108.09 -62.79 -13.69
N SER A 205 -107.09 -63.39 -14.35
CA SER A 205 -106.60 -63.12 -15.71
C SER A 205 -106.35 -61.66 -16.17
N CYS A 206 -105.07 -61.29 -16.31
CA CYS A 206 -104.40 -61.05 -17.60
C CYS A 206 -102.95 -60.57 -17.37
N ALA A 207 -101.98 -61.23 -18.00
CA ALA A 207 -100.57 -60.82 -18.08
C ALA A 207 -100.32 -59.98 -19.35
N PRO A 208 -99.08 -59.58 -19.68
CA PRO A 208 -98.20 -58.65 -18.97
C PRO A 208 -97.81 -57.46 -19.88
N SER A 209 -97.28 -56.37 -19.32
CA SER A 209 -96.46 -55.45 -20.12
C SER A 209 -95.37 -54.79 -19.30
N ALA A 210 -94.15 -55.19 -19.63
CA ALA A 210 -92.91 -54.57 -19.25
C ALA A 210 -92.76 -53.23 -19.98
N VAL A 211 -92.33 -52.20 -19.26
CA VAL A 211 -91.56 -51.10 -19.87
C VAL A 211 -90.31 -50.85 -19.02
N VAL A 212 -89.21 -51.13 -19.68
CA VAL A 212 -87.83 -50.82 -19.36
C VAL A 212 -87.55 -49.33 -19.57
N ALA A 213 -86.78 -48.72 -18.67
CA ALA A 213 -85.77 -47.67 -18.94
C ALA A 213 -85.06 -47.42 -17.58
N SER A 214 -83.82 -47.83 -17.30
CA SER A 214 -82.53 -47.71 -18.01
C SER A 214 -82.19 -46.30 -18.48
N SER A 215 -81.26 -45.66 -17.77
CA SER A 215 -80.09 -44.86 -18.21
C SER A 215 -79.75 -43.87 -17.08
N ALA A 216 -78.71 -44.03 -16.25
CA ALA A 216 -77.27 -44.14 -16.53
C ALA A 216 -76.79 -43.10 -17.56
N THR A 217 -76.03 -42.09 -17.10
CA THR A 217 -74.99 -41.29 -17.78
C THR A 217 -74.67 -40.09 -16.86
N GLN A 218 -73.45 -39.62 -16.58
CA GLN A 218 -72.08 -40.09 -16.75
C GLN A 218 -71.22 -39.01 -16.08
N VAL A 219 -70.25 -39.44 -15.27
CA VAL A 219 -69.13 -38.60 -14.84
C VAL A 219 -68.13 -38.50 -15.99
N PRO A 220 -67.57 -37.31 -16.26
CA PRO A 220 -66.14 -37.22 -16.55
C PRO A 220 -65.51 -36.24 -15.55
N GLY A 221 -64.36 -36.52 -14.95
CA GLY A 221 -63.19 -37.09 -15.60
C GLY A 221 -62.07 -36.05 -15.41
N HIS A 222 -61.13 -36.39 -14.56
CA HIS A 222 -59.86 -35.69 -14.36
C HIS A 222 -59.07 -35.51 -15.67
N SER A 223 -58.45 -34.34 -15.82
CA SER A 223 -57.12 -34.10 -16.40
C SER A 223 -56.56 -32.90 -15.61
N LYS A 224 -55.47 -32.97 -14.83
CA LYS A 224 -54.06 -33.17 -15.19
C LYS A 224 -53.63 -32.35 -16.40
N GLU A 225 -53.18 -31.13 -16.13
CA GLU A 225 -51.80 -30.65 -16.33
C GLU A 225 -51.48 -29.60 -15.26
#